data_AF-A0A3M2EUV8-F1
#
_entry.id   AF-A0A3M2EUV8-F1
#
_cell.length_a   1.000
_cell.length_b   1.000
_cell.length_c   1.000
_cell.angle_alpha   90.00
_cell.angle_beta   90.00
_cell.angle_gamma   90.00
#
_symmetry.space_group_name_H-M   'P 1'
#
loop_
_entity.id
_entity.type
_entity.pdbx_description
1 polymer ?
#
loop_
_entity_poly.entity_id
_entity_poly.type
_entity_poly.pdbx_seq_one_letter_code
_entity_poly.pdbx_strand_id
1 'polypeptide(L)'
;MAENFDSIQSLLQQVHAESEQLPTLSPEEQAKAEEEEREARLREEVARFKRFVLEDPGINRRLRKFRREGIYAVRPWQWGVLAVALPLLAAACFYFFRTFTQEYRITKTLQAVEQAVLSGNLKEAERLVENILQLQADPGEIYLDYARILEDHDYLNDAARYYEIARQFARTRTDQSIFIDASISLAEILLRQKEPSEAKGIVDQVLEIDAKNRRALLLEGRVLMLQAQYAEAEEAFFNALERNPASLTPRYYLRELYLRAGQGKKAREQEELLLQARPYGDEDIPTLLAYADLMLNAGKIEEAEKALQDILRKSRKIRPGILVTLGNLAIENDDFSQAEAYADSAILLAPTYAPGYILRGELGYYGGAPDIALKDFQKALELNPRHPKALYDMGCLLLYDLKNYPLARSYFEAADRNGFDGPFFRYNLAVTRMQSGDPEGAIASLSRIPPFLEDHPSVQWAFATAYLLSQKTDSALAHLRPLEQVRHSDPALQNNYGIALELRGDTEHALQRYWNAVRLAPDPRQADSIALSNIQRLLAGKPPTPLRNYIHTELPLRLEGVILPRTTRRTL
;
A
#
# COMPACT_ATOMS: atom_id res chain seq x y z
N MET A 1 -6.64 -2.22 -52.29
CA MET A 1 -6.17 -2.18 -50.88
C MET A 1 -5.98 -0.74 -50.40
N ALA A 2 -5.29 0.14 -51.13
CA ALA A 2 -5.19 1.57 -50.76
C ALA A 2 -6.52 2.34 -50.87
N GLU A 3 -7.39 2.05 -51.85
CA GLU A 3 -8.70 2.75 -52.01
C GLU A 3 -9.76 2.39 -50.95
N ASN A 4 -9.53 1.39 -50.10
CA ASN A 4 -10.51 0.96 -49.09
C ASN A 4 -10.24 1.53 -47.70
N PHE A 5 -9.18 2.31 -47.51
CA PHE A 5 -8.83 2.86 -46.20
C PHE A 5 -9.72 4.05 -45.83
N ASP A 6 -10.04 4.92 -46.80
CA ASP A 6 -10.88 6.11 -46.58
C ASP A 6 -12.35 5.76 -46.32
N SER A 7 -12.88 4.70 -46.93
CA SER A 7 -14.25 4.21 -46.64
C SER A 7 -14.40 3.61 -45.24
N ILE A 8 -13.34 3.01 -44.70
CA ILE A 8 -13.35 2.46 -43.34
C ILE A 8 -13.29 3.61 -42.31
N GLN A 9 -12.54 4.68 -42.62
CA GLN A 9 -12.43 5.85 -41.76
C GLN A 9 -13.73 6.69 -41.72
N SER A 10 -14.47 6.79 -42.83
CA SER A 10 -15.76 7.50 -42.85
C SER A 10 -16.87 6.73 -42.13
N LEU A 11 -16.85 5.40 -42.19
CA LEU A 11 -17.76 4.53 -41.44
C LEU A 11 -17.51 4.61 -39.92
N LEU A 12 -16.26 4.72 -39.50
CA LEU A 12 -15.90 4.89 -38.08
C LEU A 12 -16.35 6.26 -37.51
N GLN A 13 -16.40 7.31 -38.32
CA GLN A 13 -16.91 8.62 -37.89
C GLN A 13 -18.44 8.67 -37.81
N GLN A 14 -19.16 7.94 -38.67
CA GLN A 14 -20.62 7.82 -38.57
C GLN A 14 -21.08 7.04 -37.32
N VAL A 15 -20.34 6.00 -36.94
CA VAL A 15 -20.60 5.21 -35.72
C VAL A 15 -20.40 6.04 -34.43
N HIS A 16 -19.54 7.06 -34.47
CA HIS A 16 -19.30 7.93 -33.31
C HIS A 16 -20.37 9.02 -33.12
N ALA A 17 -21.13 9.35 -34.17
CA ALA A 17 -22.17 10.39 -34.13
C ALA A 17 -23.57 9.86 -33.74
N GLU A 18 -23.81 8.55 -33.84
CA GLU A 18 -25.11 7.94 -33.54
C GLU A 18 -25.22 7.36 -32.11
N SER A 19 -24.13 7.39 -31.32
CA SER A 19 -24.10 6.88 -29.94
C SER A 19 -24.64 7.87 -28.87
N GLU A 20 -25.18 9.02 -29.27
CA GLU A 20 -25.60 10.09 -28.34
C GLU A 20 -27.10 10.15 -28.02
N GLN A 21 -27.94 9.22 -28.48
CA GLN A 21 -29.37 9.24 -28.15
C GLN A 21 -29.94 7.83 -27.93
N LEU A 22 -30.23 7.46 -26.66
CA LEU A 22 -31.40 6.67 -26.16
C LEU A 22 -31.10 5.97 -24.79
N PRO A 23 -32.13 5.52 -24.03
CA PRO A 23 -32.29 5.80 -22.60
C PRO A 23 -31.89 4.67 -21.64
N THR A 24 -32.07 4.96 -20.34
CA THR A 24 -31.61 4.25 -19.13
C THR A 24 -32.01 2.78 -19.00
N LEU A 25 -31.02 1.89 -19.10
CA LEU A 25 -30.98 0.54 -18.54
C LEU A 25 -29.80 0.45 -17.57
N SER A 26 -29.71 -0.60 -16.74
CA SER A 26 -28.60 -0.75 -15.78
C SER A 26 -27.26 -1.04 -16.52
N PRO A 27 -26.10 -0.57 -16.01
CA PRO A 27 -24.82 -0.66 -16.73
C PRO A 27 -24.38 -2.09 -17.09
N GLU A 28 -24.72 -3.08 -16.26
CA GLU A 28 -24.38 -4.49 -16.49
C GLU A 28 -25.25 -5.12 -17.58
N GLU A 29 -26.52 -4.75 -17.67
CA GLU A 29 -27.44 -5.24 -18.71
C GLU A 29 -27.16 -4.56 -20.06
N GLN A 30 -26.77 -3.29 -20.05
CA GLN A 30 -26.31 -2.57 -21.25
C GLN A 30 -25.02 -3.17 -21.80
N ALA A 31 -24.01 -3.42 -20.96
CA ALA A 31 -22.74 -3.99 -21.40
C ALA A 31 -22.92 -5.40 -21.99
N LYS A 32 -23.81 -6.22 -21.40
CA LYS A 32 -24.05 -7.61 -21.83
C LYS A 32 -24.89 -7.68 -23.12
N ALA A 33 -25.89 -6.82 -23.26
CA ALA A 33 -26.68 -6.70 -24.48
C ALA A 33 -25.87 -6.10 -25.62
N GLU A 34 -25.03 -5.09 -25.35
CA GLU A 34 -24.09 -4.54 -26.33
C GLU A 34 -23.01 -5.56 -26.72
N GLU A 35 -22.51 -6.39 -25.80
CA GLU A 35 -21.52 -7.46 -26.09
C GLU A 35 -22.13 -8.56 -26.96
N GLU A 36 -23.35 -9.03 -26.66
CA GLU A 36 -24.06 -10.02 -27.48
C GLU A 36 -24.45 -9.47 -28.86
N GLU A 37 -24.88 -8.22 -28.93
CA GLU A 37 -25.24 -7.58 -30.20
C GLU A 37 -23.99 -7.31 -31.06
N ARG A 38 -22.86 -6.94 -30.44
CA ARG A 38 -21.59 -6.72 -31.12
C ARG A 38 -20.97 -8.02 -31.61
N GLU A 39 -21.06 -9.11 -30.85
CA GLU A 39 -20.70 -10.45 -31.32
C GLU A 39 -21.60 -10.94 -32.46
N ALA A 40 -22.91 -10.71 -32.38
CA ALA A 40 -23.85 -11.07 -33.44
C ALA A 40 -23.57 -10.28 -34.73
N ARG A 41 -23.30 -8.97 -34.63
CA ARG A 41 -22.91 -8.12 -35.76
C ARG A 41 -21.58 -8.57 -36.37
N LEU A 42 -20.57 -8.92 -35.56
CA LEU A 42 -19.29 -9.46 -36.06
C LEU A 42 -19.48 -10.79 -36.81
N ARG A 43 -20.32 -11.69 -36.30
CA ARG A 43 -20.65 -12.96 -36.98
C ARG A 43 -21.39 -12.71 -38.29
N GLU A 44 -22.30 -11.74 -38.31
CA GLU A 44 -23.05 -11.37 -39.51
C GLU A 44 -22.19 -10.65 -40.56
N GLU A 45 -21.25 -9.81 -40.15
CA GLU A 45 -20.27 -9.17 -41.04
C GLU A 45 -19.29 -10.19 -41.61
N VAL A 46 -18.84 -11.18 -40.83
CA VAL A 46 -18.05 -12.30 -41.33
C VAL A 46 -18.86 -13.15 -42.32
N ALA A 47 -20.16 -13.35 -42.07
CA ALA A 47 -21.05 -14.05 -43.01
C ALA A 47 -21.32 -13.23 -44.28
N ARG A 48 -21.42 -11.90 -44.18
CA ARG A 48 -21.53 -10.96 -45.32
C ARG A 48 -20.24 -10.91 -46.11
N PHE A 49 -19.08 -10.93 -45.47
CA PHE A 49 -17.79 -10.99 -46.13
C PHE A 49 -17.59 -12.32 -46.87
N LYS A 50 -17.99 -13.45 -46.27
CA LYS A 50 -18.03 -14.75 -46.95
C LYS A 50 -18.95 -14.74 -48.17
N ARG A 51 -20.15 -14.14 -48.06
CA ARG A 51 -21.08 -13.98 -49.20
C ARG A 51 -20.55 -13.01 -50.25
N PHE A 52 -19.91 -11.92 -49.87
CA PHE A 52 -19.30 -10.96 -50.80
C PHE A 52 -18.15 -11.59 -51.59
N VAL A 53 -17.28 -12.37 -50.93
CA VAL A 53 -16.17 -13.04 -51.61
C VAL A 53 -16.64 -14.19 -52.51
N LEU A 54 -17.73 -14.88 -52.17
CA LEU A 54 -18.22 -16.06 -52.90
C LEU A 54 -19.34 -15.76 -53.91
N GLU A 55 -20.12 -14.70 -53.73
CA GLU A 55 -21.39 -14.44 -54.45
C GLU A 55 -21.49 -13.04 -55.07
N ASP A 56 -20.49 -12.14 -54.92
CA ASP A 56 -20.56 -10.77 -55.46
C ASP A 56 -20.73 -10.77 -57.00
N PRO A 57 -21.83 -10.18 -57.52
CA PRO A 57 -22.12 -10.15 -58.96
C PRO A 57 -21.13 -9.35 -59.79
N GLY A 58 -20.42 -8.39 -59.18
CA GLY A 58 -19.33 -7.60 -59.75
C GLY A 58 -18.04 -8.40 -59.87
N ILE A 59 -17.69 -9.22 -58.88
CA ILE A 59 -16.57 -10.18 -58.94
C ILE A 59 -16.88 -11.29 -59.95
N ASN A 60 -18.10 -11.83 -59.95
CA ASN A 60 -18.57 -12.79 -60.95
C ASN A 60 -18.69 -12.19 -62.36
N ARG A 61 -19.08 -10.91 -62.52
CA ARG A 61 -19.03 -10.19 -63.81
C ARG A 61 -17.60 -9.94 -64.25
N ARG A 62 -16.69 -9.54 -63.36
CA ARG A 62 -15.27 -9.35 -63.67
C ARG A 62 -14.61 -10.66 -64.06
N LEU A 63 -14.91 -11.78 -63.39
CA LEU A 63 -14.49 -13.14 -63.77
C LEU A 63 -15.09 -13.62 -65.10
N ARG A 64 -16.37 -13.31 -65.38
CA ARG A 64 -17.00 -13.60 -66.69
C ARG A 64 -16.45 -12.72 -67.82
N LYS A 65 -16.08 -11.46 -67.53
CA LYS A 65 -15.39 -10.55 -68.46
C LYS A 65 -13.95 -11.01 -68.70
N PHE A 66 -13.25 -11.47 -67.67
CA PHE A 66 -11.94 -12.13 -67.75
C PHE A 66 -11.98 -13.42 -68.59
N ARG A 67 -13.05 -14.23 -68.47
CA ARG A 67 -13.31 -15.40 -69.33
C ARG A 67 -13.65 -15.04 -70.79
N ARG A 68 -14.18 -13.84 -71.06
CA ARG A 68 -14.59 -13.39 -72.42
C ARG A 68 -13.50 -12.61 -73.16
N GLU A 69 -12.62 -11.88 -72.46
CA GLU A 69 -11.67 -10.95 -73.10
C GLU A 69 -10.18 -11.34 -72.98
N GLY A 70 -9.80 -12.46 -72.35
CA GLY A 70 -8.37 -12.75 -72.16
C GLY A 70 -7.99 -14.18 -71.79
N ILE A 71 -8.27 -15.15 -72.66
CA ILE A 71 -7.67 -16.51 -72.57
C ILE A 71 -6.20 -16.54 -73.05
N TYR A 72 -5.61 -15.42 -73.49
CA TYR A 72 -4.25 -15.41 -74.08
C TYR A 72 -3.16 -14.64 -73.33
N ALA A 73 -3.36 -14.20 -72.07
CA ALA A 73 -2.33 -13.41 -71.36
C ALA A 73 -2.05 -13.83 -69.90
N VAL A 74 -2.45 -15.03 -69.48
CA VAL A 74 -2.03 -15.58 -68.18
C VAL A 74 -1.26 -16.87 -68.44
N ARG A 75 0.06 -16.85 -68.18
CA ARG A 75 0.91 -18.01 -68.41
C ARG A 75 0.50 -19.14 -67.44
N PRO A 76 0.55 -20.43 -67.82
CA PRO A 76 0.07 -21.55 -67.01
C PRO A 76 0.58 -21.59 -65.56
N TRP A 77 1.80 -21.10 -65.31
CA TRP A 77 2.37 -21.03 -63.96
C TRP A 77 1.63 -20.04 -63.03
N GLN A 78 1.00 -18.98 -63.55
CA GLN A 78 0.25 -18.00 -62.75
C GLN A 78 -1.07 -18.57 -62.19
N TRP A 79 -1.70 -19.53 -62.90
CA TRP A 79 -2.81 -20.32 -62.36
C TRP A 79 -2.36 -21.27 -61.25
N GLY A 80 -1.16 -21.85 -61.39
CA GLY A 80 -0.52 -22.61 -60.32
C GLY A 80 -0.25 -21.76 -59.07
N VAL A 81 0.21 -20.52 -59.24
CA VAL A 81 0.43 -19.57 -58.13
C VAL A 81 -0.87 -19.19 -57.44
N LEU A 82 -1.95 -18.90 -58.17
CA LEU A 82 -3.26 -18.59 -57.58
C LEU A 82 -3.91 -19.80 -56.88
N ALA A 83 -3.76 -21.00 -57.43
CA ALA A 83 -4.24 -22.25 -56.83
C ALA A 83 -3.54 -22.60 -55.52
N VAL A 84 -2.30 -22.12 -55.32
CA VAL A 84 -1.53 -22.30 -54.07
C VAL A 84 -1.72 -21.12 -53.11
N ALA A 85 -1.80 -19.89 -53.62
CA ALA A 85 -1.89 -18.68 -52.80
C ALA A 85 -3.25 -18.51 -52.09
N LEU A 86 -4.36 -18.87 -52.74
CA LEU A 86 -5.70 -18.76 -52.15
C LEU A 86 -5.91 -19.69 -50.93
N PRO A 87 -5.52 -20.99 -50.99
CA PRO A 87 -5.55 -21.87 -49.83
C PRO A 87 -4.62 -21.42 -48.70
N LEU A 88 -3.43 -20.89 -49.03
CA LEU A 88 -2.50 -20.36 -48.03
C LEU A 88 -3.06 -19.11 -47.32
N LEU A 89 -3.72 -18.21 -48.06
CA LEU A 89 -4.43 -17.05 -47.49
C LEU A 89 -5.60 -17.47 -46.61
N ALA A 90 -6.41 -18.44 -47.06
CA ALA A 90 -7.52 -18.97 -46.26
C ALA A 90 -7.03 -19.68 -44.98
N ALA A 91 -5.93 -20.44 -45.07
CA ALA A 91 -5.28 -21.06 -43.93
C ALA A 91 -4.68 -20.02 -42.96
N ALA A 92 -4.07 -18.94 -43.47
CA ALA A 92 -3.56 -17.85 -42.67
C ALA A 92 -4.68 -17.09 -41.94
N CYS A 93 -5.80 -16.80 -42.62
CA CYS A 93 -6.98 -16.19 -42.00
C CYS A 93 -7.62 -17.09 -40.94
N PHE A 94 -7.69 -18.41 -41.19
CA PHE A 94 -8.21 -19.38 -40.22
C PHE A 94 -7.29 -19.53 -39.01
N TYR A 95 -5.97 -19.57 -39.24
CA TYR A 95 -4.96 -19.58 -38.18
C TYR A 95 -5.05 -18.31 -37.32
N PHE A 96 -5.09 -17.13 -37.95
CA PHE A 96 -5.22 -15.84 -37.27
C PHE A 96 -6.53 -15.74 -36.48
N PHE A 97 -7.65 -16.20 -37.06
CA PHE A 97 -8.93 -16.23 -36.34
C PHE A 97 -8.88 -17.17 -35.14
N ARG A 98 -8.25 -18.35 -35.28
CA ARG A 98 -8.10 -19.31 -34.19
C ARG A 98 -7.21 -18.75 -33.07
N THR A 99 -6.04 -18.18 -33.38
CA THR A 99 -5.15 -17.59 -32.37
C THR A 99 -5.81 -16.40 -31.68
N PHE A 100 -6.51 -15.54 -32.42
CA PHE A 100 -7.25 -14.41 -31.85
C PHE A 100 -8.37 -14.86 -30.90
N THR A 101 -9.13 -15.90 -31.27
CA THR A 101 -10.17 -16.45 -30.37
C THR A 101 -9.60 -17.13 -29.14
N GLN A 102 -8.37 -17.64 -29.22
CA GLN A 102 -7.67 -18.27 -28.10
C GLN A 102 -7.14 -17.22 -27.13
N GLU A 103 -6.42 -16.20 -27.61
CA GLU A 103 -5.95 -15.06 -26.80
C GLU A 103 -7.11 -14.35 -26.11
N TYR A 104 -8.22 -14.11 -26.82
CA TYR A 104 -9.41 -13.50 -26.22
C TYR A 104 -9.97 -14.33 -25.05
N ARG A 105 -10.03 -15.66 -25.19
CA ARG A 105 -10.48 -16.55 -24.12
C ARG A 105 -9.52 -16.56 -22.94
N ILE A 106 -8.21 -16.53 -23.20
CA ILE A 106 -7.19 -16.46 -22.16
C ILE A 106 -7.38 -15.17 -21.36
N THR A 107 -7.44 -14.02 -22.03
CA THR A 107 -7.61 -12.71 -21.38
C THR A 107 -8.90 -12.63 -20.57
N LYS A 108 -10.04 -13.09 -21.13
CA LYS A 108 -11.32 -13.12 -20.39
C LYS A 108 -11.27 -14.06 -19.19
N THR A 109 -10.53 -15.17 -19.28
CA THR A 109 -10.38 -16.08 -18.14
C THR A 109 -9.41 -15.51 -17.10
N LEU A 110 -8.34 -14.82 -17.51
CA LEU A 110 -7.44 -14.11 -16.60
C LEU A 110 -8.16 -12.99 -15.82
N GLN A 111 -9.09 -12.28 -16.45
CA GLN A 111 -9.96 -11.35 -15.74
C GLN A 111 -10.82 -12.08 -14.69
N ALA A 112 -11.36 -13.25 -15.00
CA ALA A 112 -12.07 -14.06 -14.02
C ALA A 112 -11.15 -14.59 -12.90
N VAL A 113 -9.90 -14.92 -13.21
CA VAL A 113 -8.86 -15.27 -12.21
C VAL A 113 -8.64 -14.08 -11.27
N GLU A 114 -8.46 -12.88 -11.82
CA GLU A 114 -8.31 -11.65 -11.05
C GLU A 114 -9.53 -11.41 -10.14
N GLN A 115 -10.76 -11.57 -10.64
CA GLN A 115 -11.97 -11.48 -9.82
C GLN A 115 -12.04 -12.55 -8.72
N ALA A 116 -11.56 -13.77 -8.99
CA ALA A 116 -11.47 -14.83 -7.99
C ALA A 116 -10.43 -14.52 -6.91
N VAL A 117 -9.27 -13.94 -7.28
CA VAL A 117 -8.26 -13.45 -6.33
C VAL A 117 -8.80 -12.26 -5.52
N LEU A 118 -9.51 -11.32 -6.16
CA LEU A 118 -10.18 -10.19 -5.53
C LEU A 118 -11.19 -10.63 -4.47
N SER A 119 -11.94 -11.69 -4.74
CA SER A 119 -12.90 -12.28 -3.79
C SER A 119 -12.26 -13.20 -2.74
N GLY A 120 -10.94 -13.36 -2.73
CA GLY A 120 -10.21 -14.23 -1.81
C GLY A 120 -10.40 -15.72 -2.09
N ASN A 121 -11.03 -16.08 -3.21
CA ASN A 121 -11.27 -17.47 -3.58
C ASN A 121 -10.11 -18.02 -4.43
N LEU A 122 -8.94 -18.19 -3.79
CA LEU A 122 -7.73 -18.66 -4.45
C LEU A 122 -7.90 -20.04 -5.12
N LYS A 123 -8.74 -20.92 -4.55
CA LYS A 123 -9.03 -22.23 -5.16
C LYS A 123 -9.73 -22.10 -6.51
N GLU A 124 -10.67 -21.17 -6.62
CA GLU A 124 -11.34 -20.89 -7.88
C GLU A 124 -10.38 -20.23 -8.88
N ALA A 125 -9.52 -19.31 -8.41
CA ALA A 125 -8.48 -18.72 -9.24
C ALA A 125 -7.54 -19.80 -9.82
N GLU A 126 -7.06 -20.74 -8.99
CA GLU A 126 -6.24 -21.88 -9.42
C GLU A 126 -6.96 -22.75 -10.47
N ARG A 127 -8.24 -23.07 -10.23
CA ARG A 127 -9.07 -23.83 -11.18
C ARG A 127 -9.22 -23.12 -12.53
N LEU A 128 -9.37 -21.80 -12.51
CA LEU A 128 -9.46 -20.98 -13.72
C LEU A 128 -8.12 -20.94 -14.47
N VAL A 129 -7.00 -20.85 -13.75
CA VAL A 129 -5.65 -20.98 -14.33
C VAL A 129 -5.45 -22.35 -14.99
N GLU A 130 -5.88 -23.43 -14.36
CA GLU A 130 -5.84 -24.78 -14.96
C GLU A 130 -6.66 -24.85 -16.25
N ASN A 131 -7.83 -24.21 -16.30
CA ASN A 131 -8.64 -24.13 -17.53
C ASN A 131 -7.90 -23.39 -18.65
N ILE A 132 -7.16 -22.33 -18.32
CA ILE A 132 -6.35 -21.59 -19.30
C ILE A 132 -5.25 -22.49 -19.87
N LEU A 133 -4.57 -23.28 -19.02
CA LEU A 133 -3.51 -24.19 -19.44
C LEU A 133 -4.02 -25.29 -20.40
N GLN A 134 -5.28 -25.69 -20.27
CA GLN A 134 -5.92 -26.63 -21.22
C GLN A 134 -6.13 -26.02 -22.61
N LEU A 135 -6.09 -24.70 -22.76
CA LEU A 135 -6.22 -23.99 -24.03
C LEU A 135 -4.92 -23.94 -24.84
N GLN A 136 -3.91 -24.77 -24.54
CA GLN A 136 -2.59 -24.76 -25.21
C GLN A 136 -1.82 -23.43 -25.05
N ALA A 137 -2.06 -22.67 -23.98
CA ALA A 137 -1.27 -21.48 -23.63
C ALA A 137 0.14 -21.85 -23.15
N ASP A 138 1.09 -20.92 -23.18
CA ASP A 138 2.41 -21.14 -22.59
C ASP A 138 2.29 -21.17 -21.05
N PRO A 139 2.59 -22.29 -20.37
CA PRO A 139 2.53 -22.35 -18.92
C PRO A 139 3.40 -21.29 -18.22
N GLY A 140 4.58 -20.98 -18.77
CA GLY A 140 5.46 -19.97 -18.19
C GLY A 140 4.82 -18.59 -18.16
N GLU A 141 4.17 -18.19 -19.25
CA GLU A 141 3.48 -16.90 -19.38
C GLU A 141 2.25 -16.84 -18.46
N ILE A 142 1.44 -17.91 -18.44
CA ILE A 142 0.22 -17.95 -17.61
C ILE A 142 0.56 -17.94 -16.11
N TYR A 143 1.58 -18.68 -15.68
CA TYR A 143 2.00 -18.65 -14.28
C TYR A 143 2.66 -17.32 -13.90
N LEU A 144 3.38 -16.67 -14.83
CA LEU A 144 3.93 -15.33 -14.61
C LEU A 144 2.80 -14.32 -14.40
N ASP A 145 1.78 -14.33 -15.25
CA ASP A 145 0.64 -13.42 -15.14
C ASP A 145 -0.19 -13.71 -13.89
N TYR A 146 -0.40 -14.98 -13.55
CA TYR A 146 -1.07 -15.34 -12.30
C TYR A 146 -0.29 -14.88 -11.06
N ALA A 147 1.04 -15.05 -11.06
CA ALA A 147 1.89 -14.56 -9.98
C ALA A 147 1.82 -13.03 -9.84
N ARG A 148 1.77 -12.29 -10.95
CA ARG A 148 1.58 -10.83 -10.96
C ARG A 148 0.23 -10.42 -10.38
N ILE A 149 -0.84 -11.13 -10.72
CA ILE A 149 -2.17 -10.89 -10.14
C ILE A 149 -2.11 -11.10 -8.62
N LEU A 150 -1.51 -12.20 -8.16
CA LEU A 150 -1.36 -12.47 -6.73
C LEU A 150 -0.52 -11.40 -6.02
N GLU A 151 0.58 -10.96 -6.64
CA GLU A 151 1.45 -9.89 -6.11
C GLU A 151 0.73 -8.55 -6.02
N ASP A 152 0.00 -8.14 -7.06
CA ASP A 152 -0.80 -6.91 -7.08
C ASP A 152 -1.87 -6.90 -5.97
N HIS A 153 -2.24 -8.07 -5.47
CA HIS A 153 -3.24 -8.29 -4.41
C HIS A 153 -2.61 -8.70 -3.05
N ASP A 154 -1.30 -8.51 -2.88
CA ASP A 154 -0.53 -8.74 -1.64
C ASP A 154 -0.48 -10.21 -1.16
N TYR A 155 -0.80 -11.19 -2.02
CA TYR A 155 -0.61 -12.62 -1.76
C TYR A 155 0.83 -13.06 -2.03
N LEU A 156 1.80 -12.44 -1.34
CA LEU A 156 3.24 -12.55 -1.66
C LEU A 156 3.80 -13.98 -1.62
N ASN A 157 3.34 -14.83 -0.70
CA ASN A 157 3.82 -16.21 -0.60
C ASN A 157 3.35 -17.06 -1.78
N ASP A 158 2.08 -16.91 -2.18
CA ASP A 158 1.53 -17.61 -3.34
C ASP A 158 2.13 -17.06 -4.63
N ALA A 159 2.31 -15.73 -4.72
CA ALA A 159 3.00 -15.10 -5.83
C ALA A 159 4.43 -15.63 -6.00
N ALA A 160 5.22 -15.73 -4.92
CA ALA A 160 6.57 -16.30 -4.96
C ALA A 160 6.57 -17.74 -5.46
N ARG A 161 5.62 -18.57 -4.99
CA ARG A 161 5.44 -19.95 -5.46
C ARG A 161 5.22 -20.00 -6.97
N TYR A 162 4.33 -19.16 -7.51
CA TYR A 162 4.02 -19.15 -8.93
C TYR A 162 5.11 -18.50 -9.80
N TYR A 163 5.84 -17.51 -9.29
CA TYR A 163 7.05 -17.01 -9.95
C TYR A 163 8.11 -18.10 -10.08
N GLU A 164 8.31 -18.91 -9.03
CA GLU A 164 9.23 -20.04 -9.11
C GLU A 164 8.79 -21.08 -10.15
N ILE A 165 7.49 -21.40 -10.22
CA ILE A 165 6.93 -22.30 -11.23
C ILE A 165 7.16 -21.72 -12.64
N ALA A 166 6.81 -20.45 -12.87
CA ALA A 166 7.02 -19.78 -14.14
C ALA A 166 8.49 -19.80 -14.57
N ARG A 167 9.40 -19.51 -13.63
CA ARG A 167 10.85 -19.56 -13.82
C ARG A 167 11.34 -20.94 -14.24
N GLN A 168 10.85 -22.01 -13.59
CA GLN A 168 11.22 -23.39 -13.93
C GLN A 168 10.76 -23.77 -15.34
N PHE A 169 9.52 -23.43 -15.72
CA PHE A 169 9.02 -23.65 -17.08
C PHE A 169 9.86 -22.89 -18.11
N ALA A 170 10.13 -21.60 -17.88
CA ALA A 170 10.93 -20.77 -18.76
C ALA A 170 12.34 -21.34 -18.98
N ARG A 171 12.97 -21.86 -17.92
CA ARG A 171 14.28 -22.53 -18.00
C ARG A 171 14.25 -23.77 -18.90
N THR A 172 13.21 -24.59 -18.81
CA THR A 172 13.09 -25.81 -19.66
C THR A 172 12.89 -25.49 -21.14
N ARG A 173 12.23 -24.37 -21.44
CA ARG A 173 11.94 -23.91 -22.81
C ARG A 173 12.97 -22.94 -23.36
N THR A 174 14.00 -22.62 -22.59
CA THR A 174 15.03 -21.62 -22.93
C THR A 174 14.46 -20.23 -23.22
N ASP A 175 13.33 -19.87 -22.60
CA ASP A 175 12.76 -18.52 -22.70
C ASP A 175 13.44 -17.60 -21.68
N GLN A 176 14.38 -16.80 -22.18
CA GLN A 176 15.14 -15.88 -21.33
C GLN A 176 14.30 -14.71 -20.81
N SER A 177 13.27 -14.26 -21.55
CA SER A 177 12.47 -13.10 -21.14
C SER A 177 11.61 -13.43 -19.93
N ILE A 178 10.86 -14.54 -19.99
CA ILE A 178 10.02 -15.00 -18.88
C ILE A 178 10.90 -15.39 -17.69
N PHE A 179 12.04 -16.04 -17.94
CA PHE A 179 12.98 -16.42 -16.88
C PHE A 179 13.49 -15.20 -16.12
N ILE A 180 13.93 -14.15 -16.83
CA ILE A 180 14.42 -12.90 -16.21
C ILE A 180 13.31 -12.22 -15.42
N ASP A 181 12.12 -12.03 -16.01
CA ASP A 181 11.00 -11.36 -15.35
C ASP A 181 10.55 -12.08 -14.08
N ALA A 182 10.34 -13.40 -14.15
CA ALA A 182 9.94 -14.21 -13.00
C ALA A 182 11.02 -14.21 -11.90
N SER A 183 12.30 -14.29 -12.29
CA SER A 183 13.44 -14.27 -11.36
C SER A 183 13.55 -12.94 -10.62
N ILE A 184 13.41 -11.82 -11.32
CA ILE A 184 13.46 -10.49 -10.72
C ILE A 184 12.31 -10.31 -9.73
N SER A 185 11.08 -10.63 -10.10
CA SER A 185 9.92 -10.51 -9.20
C SER A 185 10.04 -11.45 -7.98
N LEU A 186 10.52 -12.68 -8.17
CA LEU A 186 10.77 -13.60 -7.06
C LEU A 186 11.84 -13.06 -6.09
N ALA A 187 12.96 -12.54 -6.61
CA ALA A 187 14.01 -11.94 -5.80
C ALA A 187 13.51 -10.70 -5.04
N GLU A 188 12.65 -9.87 -5.65
CA GLU A 188 11.99 -8.76 -4.97
C GLU A 188 11.17 -9.22 -3.76
N ILE A 189 10.41 -10.32 -3.88
CA ILE A 189 9.60 -10.88 -2.77
C ILE A 189 10.49 -11.47 -1.68
N LEU A 190 11.53 -12.25 -2.04
CA LEU A 190 12.47 -12.83 -1.06
C LEU A 190 13.18 -11.75 -0.24
N LEU A 191 13.55 -10.63 -0.88
CA LEU A 191 14.10 -9.47 -0.17
C LEU A 191 13.11 -8.84 0.82
N ARG A 192 11.81 -8.78 0.48
CA ARG A 192 10.76 -8.33 1.42
C ARG A 192 10.60 -9.30 2.58
N GLN A 193 10.76 -10.60 2.35
CA GLN A 193 10.74 -11.66 3.37
C GLN A 193 12.01 -11.73 4.23
N LYS A 194 13.00 -10.87 3.95
CA LYS A 194 14.31 -10.82 4.63
C LYS A 194 15.14 -12.10 4.40
N GLU A 195 15.05 -12.67 3.21
CA GLU A 195 15.81 -13.84 2.77
C GLU A 195 16.87 -13.46 1.70
N PRO A 196 17.89 -12.64 2.03
CA PRO A 196 18.81 -12.10 1.04
C PRO A 196 19.71 -13.15 0.39
N SER A 197 20.00 -14.26 1.07
CA SER A 197 20.87 -15.32 0.55
C SER A 197 20.24 -16.08 -0.61
N GLU A 198 18.94 -16.38 -0.54
CA GLU A 198 18.22 -17.03 -1.63
C GLU A 198 18.06 -16.05 -2.80
N ALA A 199 17.67 -14.80 -2.51
CA ALA A 199 17.57 -13.75 -3.50
C ALA A 199 18.89 -13.56 -4.28
N LYS A 200 20.05 -13.65 -3.60
CA LYS A 200 21.36 -13.54 -4.25
C LYS A 200 21.53 -14.56 -5.38
N GLY A 201 21.27 -15.84 -5.11
CA GLY A 201 21.44 -16.89 -6.10
C GLY A 201 20.53 -16.72 -7.33
N ILE A 202 19.34 -16.12 -7.14
CA ILE A 202 18.42 -15.80 -8.24
C ILE A 202 18.93 -14.60 -9.05
N VAL A 203 19.38 -13.53 -8.38
CA VAL A 203 19.91 -12.33 -9.03
C VAL A 203 21.18 -12.65 -9.82
N ASP A 204 22.09 -13.45 -9.26
CA ASP A 204 23.34 -13.86 -9.92
C ASP A 204 23.03 -14.60 -11.25
N GLN A 205 22.01 -15.48 -11.28
CA GLN A 205 21.59 -16.17 -12.51
C GLN A 205 21.05 -15.21 -13.58
N VAL A 206 20.35 -14.15 -13.17
CA VAL A 206 19.86 -13.13 -14.11
C VAL A 206 21.03 -12.33 -14.68
N LEU A 207 22.01 -11.96 -13.86
CA LEU A 207 23.19 -11.20 -14.28
C LEU A 207 24.16 -12.03 -15.13
N GLU A 208 24.18 -13.35 -14.98
CA GLU A 208 24.89 -14.25 -15.90
C GLU A 208 24.31 -14.22 -17.32
N ILE A 209 22.98 -14.10 -17.43
CA ILE A 209 22.27 -14.03 -18.73
C ILE A 209 22.35 -12.60 -19.30
N ASP A 210 22.08 -11.60 -18.47
CA ASP A 210 22.11 -10.18 -18.82
C ASP A 210 22.80 -9.37 -17.72
N ALA A 211 24.13 -9.28 -17.85
CA ALA A 211 25.00 -8.52 -16.94
C ALA A 211 24.68 -7.01 -16.87
N LYS A 212 23.85 -6.49 -17.78
CA LYS A 212 23.45 -5.07 -17.81
C LYS A 212 21.99 -4.87 -17.40
N ASN A 213 21.32 -5.91 -16.92
CA ASN A 213 19.95 -5.82 -16.49
C ASN A 213 19.82 -4.85 -15.30
N ARG A 214 19.24 -3.68 -15.55
CA ARG A 214 19.11 -2.61 -14.55
C ARG A 214 18.37 -3.05 -13.29
N ARG A 215 17.30 -3.83 -13.42
CA ARG A 215 16.49 -4.28 -12.27
C ARG A 215 17.29 -5.29 -11.45
N ALA A 216 18.01 -6.21 -12.10
CA ALA A 216 18.87 -7.17 -11.40
C ALA A 216 20.04 -6.49 -10.67
N LEU A 217 20.73 -5.52 -11.28
CA LEU A 217 21.79 -4.73 -10.62
C LEU A 217 21.28 -3.98 -9.38
N LEU A 218 20.06 -3.43 -9.46
CA LEU A 218 19.43 -2.79 -8.31
C LEU A 218 19.16 -3.80 -7.17
N LEU A 219 18.67 -4.99 -7.52
CA LEU A 219 18.42 -6.06 -6.54
C LEU A 219 19.72 -6.61 -5.95
N GLU A 220 20.78 -6.72 -6.75
CA GLU A 220 22.11 -7.10 -6.29
C GLU A 220 22.60 -6.13 -5.20
N GLY A 221 22.53 -4.82 -5.45
CA GLY A 221 22.88 -3.82 -4.43
C GLY A 221 22.04 -3.96 -3.15
N ARG A 222 20.73 -4.25 -3.27
CA ARG A 222 19.85 -4.48 -2.11
C ARG A 222 20.22 -5.74 -1.33
N VAL A 223 20.50 -6.84 -2.02
CA VAL A 223 20.98 -8.10 -1.44
C VAL A 223 22.27 -7.85 -0.64
N LEU A 224 23.26 -7.24 -1.27
CA LEU A 224 24.57 -6.97 -0.69
C LEU A 224 24.46 -6.03 0.53
N MET A 225 23.61 -5.00 0.43
CA MET A 225 23.33 -4.08 1.53
C MET A 225 22.72 -4.80 2.75
N LEU A 226 21.77 -5.72 2.53
CA LEU A 226 21.18 -6.53 3.62
C LEU A 226 22.19 -7.51 4.23
N GLN A 227 23.19 -7.94 3.46
CA GLN A 227 24.31 -8.76 3.92
C GLN A 227 25.44 -7.94 4.55
N ALA A 228 25.26 -6.62 4.71
CA ALA A 228 26.26 -5.67 5.21
C ALA A 228 27.56 -5.58 4.37
N GLN A 229 27.50 -5.98 3.11
CA GLN A 229 28.56 -5.84 2.11
C GLN A 229 28.44 -4.48 1.42
N TYR A 230 28.77 -3.42 2.15
CA TYR A 230 28.44 -2.05 1.75
C TYR A 230 29.24 -1.55 0.54
N ALA A 231 30.49 -1.99 0.34
CA ALA A 231 31.31 -1.52 -0.77
C ALA A 231 30.82 -2.08 -2.11
N GLU A 232 30.53 -3.38 -2.14
CA GLU A 232 30.00 -4.09 -3.29
C GLU A 232 28.57 -3.62 -3.61
N ALA A 233 27.77 -3.35 -2.57
CA ALA A 233 26.43 -2.78 -2.75
C ALA A 233 26.47 -1.36 -3.35
N GLU A 234 27.42 -0.51 -2.91
CA GLU A 234 27.64 0.83 -3.47
C GLU A 234 27.95 0.74 -4.98
N GLU A 235 28.83 -0.17 -5.38
CA GLU A 235 29.15 -0.43 -6.79
C GLU A 235 27.93 -0.89 -7.60
N ALA A 236 27.17 -1.86 -7.10
CA ALA A 236 25.97 -2.37 -7.78
C ALA A 236 24.91 -1.27 -7.97
N PHE A 237 24.71 -0.40 -6.99
CA PHE A 237 23.79 0.74 -7.13
C PHE A 237 24.30 1.80 -8.11
N PHE A 238 25.61 2.09 -8.14
CA PHE A 238 26.17 2.97 -9.16
C PHE A 238 26.02 2.38 -10.56
N ASN A 239 26.26 1.09 -10.73
CA ASN A 239 26.02 0.40 -11.99
C ASN A 239 24.54 0.50 -12.43
N ALA A 240 23.59 0.32 -11.50
CA ALA A 240 22.17 0.51 -11.79
C ALA A 240 21.84 1.97 -12.17
N LEU A 241 22.44 2.95 -11.49
CA LEU A 241 22.27 4.37 -11.75
C LEU A 241 22.84 4.79 -13.11
N GLU A 242 24.00 4.26 -13.52
CA GLU A 242 24.57 4.54 -14.84
C GLU A 242 23.66 4.08 -15.98
N ARG A 243 22.93 2.97 -15.81
CA ARG A 243 21.98 2.47 -16.81
C ARG A 243 20.70 3.29 -16.88
N ASN A 244 20.31 3.95 -15.79
CA ASN A 244 19.18 4.88 -15.78
C ASN A 244 19.45 6.08 -14.88
N PRO A 245 20.17 7.10 -15.38
CA PRO A 245 20.54 8.26 -14.58
C PRO A 245 19.35 9.09 -14.08
N ALA A 246 18.19 8.92 -14.73
CA ALA A 246 16.94 9.58 -14.38
C ALA A 246 16.19 8.89 -13.24
N SER A 247 16.53 7.64 -12.90
CA SER A 247 15.85 6.92 -11.82
C SER A 247 16.28 7.43 -10.45
N LEU A 248 15.28 7.67 -9.60
CA LEU A 248 15.46 8.00 -8.19
C LEU A 248 15.80 6.76 -7.37
N THR A 249 15.32 5.60 -7.79
CA THR A 249 15.39 4.36 -7.01
C THR A 249 16.82 3.98 -6.59
N PRO A 250 17.84 3.96 -7.48
CA PRO A 250 19.22 3.70 -7.07
C PRO A 250 19.76 4.73 -6.05
N ARG A 251 19.36 6.01 -6.17
CA ARG A 251 19.79 7.07 -5.23
C ARG A 251 19.17 6.88 -3.85
N TYR A 252 17.89 6.51 -3.81
CA TYR A 252 17.21 6.14 -2.57
C TYR A 252 17.94 4.98 -1.87
N TYR A 253 18.26 3.90 -2.57
CA TYR A 253 18.97 2.79 -1.95
C TYR A 253 20.44 3.11 -1.59
N LEU A 254 21.14 3.96 -2.35
CA LEU A 254 22.44 4.51 -1.94
C LEU A 254 22.35 5.29 -0.63
N ARG A 255 21.30 6.13 -0.47
CA ARG A 255 21.04 6.82 0.80
C ARG A 255 20.88 5.83 1.95
N GLU A 256 20.01 4.83 1.80
CA GLU A 256 19.76 3.79 2.81
C GLU A 256 21.04 3.02 3.16
N LEU A 257 21.86 2.70 2.16
CA LEU A 257 23.15 2.06 2.34
C LEU A 257 24.08 2.92 3.20
N TYR A 258 24.21 4.21 2.88
CA TYR A 258 25.08 5.11 3.64
C TYR A 258 24.60 5.35 5.07
N LEU A 259 23.29 5.42 5.30
CA LEU A 259 22.73 5.49 6.66
C LEU A 259 23.09 4.25 7.47
N ARG A 260 22.93 3.04 6.88
CA ARG A 260 23.30 1.77 7.53
C ARG A 260 24.79 1.64 7.78
N ALA A 261 25.62 2.16 6.87
CA ALA A 261 27.07 2.19 7.00
C ALA A 261 27.59 3.28 7.94
N GLY A 262 26.72 4.10 8.55
CA GLY A 262 27.09 5.23 9.42
C GLY A 262 27.73 6.41 8.67
N GLN A 263 27.64 6.45 7.34
CA GLN A 263 28.23 7.46 6.48
C GLN A 263 27.26 8.63 6.24
N GLY A 264 26.84 9.29 7.32
CA GLY A 264 25.79 10.32 7.27
C GLY A 264 26.04 11.47 6.29
N LYS A 265 27.30 11.82 6.01
CA LYS A 265 27.63 12.85 5.00
C LYS A 265 27.25 12.40 3.58
N LYS A 266 27.64 11.19 3.18
CA LYS A 266 27.28 10.65 1.85
C LYS A 266 25.76 10.42 1.74
N ALA A 267 25.09 10.02 2.83
CA ALA A 267 23.64 9.90 2.86
C ALA A 267 22.96 11.24 2.55
N ARG A 268 23.38 12.33 3.20
CA ARG A 268 22.87 13.69 2.94
C ARG A 268 23.12 14.15 1.51
N GLU A 269 24.28 13.83 0.94
CA GLU A 269 24.57 14.13 -0.48
C GLU A 269 23.55 13.43 -1.40
N GLN A 270 23.16 12.18 -1.12
CA GLN A 270 22.11 11.51 -1.90
C GLN A 270 20.72 12.11 -1.68
N GLU A 271 20.39 12.58 -0.47
CA GLU A 271 19.13 13.29 -0.19
C GLU A 271 19.02 14.59 -0.97
N GLU A 272 20.08 15.40 -1.01
CA GLU A 272 20.13 16.63 -1.79
C GLU A 272 19.91 16.35 -3.28
N LEU A 273 20.50 15.25 -3.79
CA LEU A 273 20.32 14.83 -5.17
C LEU A 273 18.90 14.33 -5.44
N LEU A 274 18.27 13.61 -4.50
CA LEU A 274 16.86 13.20 -4.60
C LEU A 274 15.93 14.40 -4.65
N LEU A 275 16.16 15.42 -3.83
CA LEU A 275 15.37 16.66 -3.78
C LEU A 275 15.50 17.53 -5.04
N GLN A 276 16.60 17.41 -5.77
CA GLN A 276 16.83 18.13 -7.03
C GLN A 276 16.31 17.36 -8.25
N ALA A 277 16.15 16.06 -8.12
CA ALA A 277 15.74 15.21 -9.22
C ALA A 277 14.23 15.30 -9.45
N ARG A 278 13.82 15.14 -10.70
CA ARG A 278 12.40 15.01 -11.06
C ARG A 278 12.07 13.53 -11.17
N PRO A 279 11.09 13.02 -10.41
CA PRO A 279 10.65 11.65 -10.56
C PRO A 279 10.27 11.35 -12.02
N TYR A 280 10.75 10.22 -12.52
CA TYR A 280 10.43 9.70 -13.85
C TYR A 280 9.67 8.37 -13.69
N GLY A 281 8.85 8.01 -14.67
CA GLY A 281 8.03 6.80 -14.60
C GLY A 281 8.85 5.55 -14.25
N ASP A 282 8.22 4.64 -13.52
CA ASP A 282 8.73 3.34 -13.02
C ASP A 282 9.51 3.32 -11.69
N GLU A 283 9.55 4.40 -10.90
CA GLU A 283 10.10 4.32 -9.53
C GLU A 283 9.31 3.33 -8.65
N ASP A 284 10.01 2.67 -7.72
CA ASP A 284 9.34 1.82 -6.73
C ASP A 284 8.59 2.66 -5.67
N ILE A 285 7.57 2.05 -5.04
CA ILE A 285 6.74 2.75 -4.04
C ILE A 285 7.58 3.24 -2.85
N PRO A 286 8.54 2.47 -2.30
CA PRO A 286 9.42 2.96 -1.24
C PRO A 286 10.21 4.22 -1.60
N THR A 287 10.72 4.32 -2.84
CA THR A 287 11.42 5.51 -3.33
C THR A 287 10.50 6.71 -3.42
N LEU A 288 9.28 6.52 -3.92
CA LEU A 288 8.30 7.61 -4.03
C LEU A 288 7.86 8.12 -2.65
N LEU A 289 7.66 7.21 -1.68
CA LEU A 289 7.38 7.55 -0.29
C LEU A 289 8.55 8.33 0.33
N ALA A 290 9.77 7.81 0.20
CA ALA A 290 10.95 8.49 0.72
C ALA A 290 11.17 9.87 0.08
N TYR A 291 10.91 10.01 -1.23
CA TYR A 291 10.95 11.30 -1.92
C TYR A 291 9.89 12.27 -1.39
N ALA A 292 8.65 11.80 -1.19
CA ALA A 292 7.58 12.61 -0.61
C ALA A 292 7.93 13.07 0.81
N ASP A 293 8.43 12.17 1.65
CA ASP A 293 8.88 12.47 3.03
C ASP A 293 10.02 13.50 3.05
N LEU A 294 11.02 13.36 2.17
CA LEU A 294 12.10 14.33 2.04
C LEU A 294 11.58 15.71 1.62
N MET A 295 10.64 15.76 0.67
CA MET A 295 10.02 17.01 0.24
C MET A 295 9.16 17.64 1.33
N LEU A 296 8.43 16.85 2.10
CA LEU A 296 7.68 17.29 3.28
C LEU A 296 8.61 17.96 4.30
N ASN A 297 9.71 17.30 4.64
CA ASN A 297 10.73 17.83 5.55
C ASN A 297 11.38 19.11 5.02
N ALA A 298 11.56 19.22 3.70
CA ALA A 298 12.03 20.43 3.03
C ALA A 298 10.96 21.53 2.91
N GLY A 299 9.70 21.25 3.29
CA GLY A 299 8.57 22.17 3.19
C GLY A 299 8.06 22.40 1.76
N LYS A 300 8.36 21.49 0.82
CA LYS A 300 8.02 21.55 -0.60
C LYS A 300 6.84 20.63 -0.94
N ILE A 301 5.74 20.79 -0.20
CA ILE A 301 4.57 19.90 -0.26
C ILE A 301 3.95 19.93 -1.66
N GLU A 302 3.73 21.12 -2.21
CA GLU A 302 3.08 21.32 -3.50
C GLU A 302 3.93 20.78 -4.67
N GLU A 303 5.26 20.86 -4.56
CA GLU A 303 6.17 20.30 -5.56
C GLU A 303 6.14 18.77 -5.56
N ALA A 304 6.07 18.15 -4.37
CA ALA A 304 5.93 16.71 -4.22
C ALA A 304 4.61 16.21 -4.82
N GLU A 305 3.50 16.88 -4.51
CA GLU A 305 2.17 16.51 -4.99
C GLU A 305 2.13 16.55 -6.51
N LYS A 306 2.60 17.66 -7.09
CA LYS A 306 2.66 17.83 -8.54
C LYS A 306 3.53 16.77 -9.21
N ALA A 307 4.67 16.43 -8.62
CA ALA A 307 5.56 15.41 -9.16
C ALA A 307 4.90 14.02 -9.18
N LEU A 308 4.21 13.64 -8.09
CA LEU A 308 3.48 12.37 -8.00
C LEU A 308 2.26 12.33 -8.93
N GLN A 309 1.52 13.44 -9.07
CA GLN A 309 0.44 13.57 -10.05
C GLN A 309 0.93 13.44 -11.49
N ASP A 310 2.10 14.01 -11.81
CA ASP A 310 2.71 13.88 -13.12
C ASP A 310 3.12 12.44 -13.42
N ILE A 311 3.62 11.69 -12.42
CA ILE A 311 3.85 10.25 -12.54
C ILE A 311 2.54 9.52 -12.79
N LEU A 312 1.50 9.81 -12.03
CA LEU A 312 0.18 9.19 -12.18
C LEU A 312 -0.37 9.38 -13.59
N ARG A 313 -0.23 10.58 -14.16
CA ARG A 313 -0.69 10.92 -15.52
C ARG A 313 0.14 10.25 -16.62
N LYS A 314 1.44 10.08 -16.41
CA LYS A 314 2.37 9.51 -17.42
C LYS A 314 2.46 8.00 -17.33
N SER A 315 2.11 7.41 -16.18
CA SER A 315 2.21 5.98 -15.98
C SER A 315 1.16 5.24 -16.80
N ARG A 316 1.60 4.22 -17.52
CA ARG A 316 0.70 3.29 -18.22
C ARG A 316 -0.02 2.34 -17.26
N LYS A 317 0.58 2.06 -16.09
CA LYS A 317 0.00 1.25 -15.01
C LYS A 317 -0.09 2.09 -13.74
N ILE A 318 -1.29 2.42 -13.31
CA ILE A 318 -1.49 3.15 -12.05
C ILE A 318 -1.31 2.17 -10.89
N ARG A 319 -0.40 2.49 -9.97
CA ARG A 319 -0.21 1.73 -8.73
C ARG A 319 -0.99 2.41 -7.61
N PRO A 320 -1.86 1.71 -6.86
CA PRO A 320 -2.68 2.32 -5.81
C PRO A 320 -1.86 2.93 -4.68
N GLY A 321 -0.62 2.46 -4.46
CA GLY A 321 0.31 3.07 -3.50
C GLY A 321 0.66 4.54 -3.79
N ILE A 322 0.63 4.97 -5.06
CA ILE A 322 0.85 6.39 -5.42
C ILE A 322 -0.31 7.25 -4.92
N LEU A 323 -1.55 6.76 -5.05
CA LEU A 323 -2.75 7.44 -4.57
C LEU A 323 -2.74 7.56 -3.04
N VAL A 324 -2.35 6.49 -2.33
CA VAL A 324 -2.19 6.54 -0.86
C VAL A 324 -1.11 7.55 -0.46
N THR A 325 0.01 7.62 -1.20
CA THR A 325 1.05 8.62 -0.93
C THR A 325 0.55 10.05 -1.14
N LEU A 326 -0.20 10.29 -2.23
CA LEU A 326 -0.84 11.58 -2.49
C LEU A 326 -1.86 11.96 -1.41
N GLY A 327 -2.64 10.99 -0.92
CA GLY A 327 -3.59 11.24 0.17
C GLY A 327 -2.92 11.55 1.50
N ASN A 328 -1.82 10.87 1.84
CA ASN A 328 -1.00 11.23 3.00
C ASN A 328 -0.44 12.66 2.88
N LEU A 329 0.03 13.03 1.68
CA LEU A 329 0.52 14.38 1.43
C LEU A 329 -0.60 15.44 1.55
N ALA A 330 -1.81 15.12 1.10
CA ALA A 330 -2.98 15.98 1.27
C ALA A 330 -3.37 16.15 2.75
N ILE A 331 -3.28 15.09 3.57
CA ILE A 331 -3.44 15.17 5.03
C ILE A 331 -2.42 16.14 5.63
N GLU A 332 -1.15 16.05 5.23
CA GLU A 332 -0.10 16.99 5.69
C GLU A 332 -0.33 18.44 5.21
N ASN A 333 -1.14 18.62 4.16
CA ASN A 333 -1.58 19.92 3.69
C ASN A 333 -2.92 20.38 4.28
N ASP A 334 -3.47 19.67 5.26
CA ASP A 334 -4.79 19.90 5.84
C ASP A 334 -5.94 19.84 4.81
N ASP A 335 -5.71 19.26 3.62
CA ASP A 335 -6.73 19.05 2.58
C ASP A 335 -7.36 17.66 2.71
N PHE A 336 -8.18 17.50 3.74
CA PHE A 336 -8.86 16.24 4.04
C PHE A 336 -9.82 15.79 2.93
N SER A 337 -10.42 16.74 2.21
CA SER A 337 -11.32 16.44 1.09
C SER A 337 -10.57 15.76 -0.06
N GLN A 338 -9.40 16.29 -0.41
CA GLN A 338 -8.58 15.68 -1.46
C GLN A 338 -7.98 14.35 -1.02
N ALA A 339 -7.58 14.24 0.26
CA ALA A 339 -7.12 12.98 0.83
C ALA A 339 -8.17 11.87 0.74
N GLU A 340 -9.43 12.18 1.03
CA GLU A 340 -10.55 11.25 0.90
C GLU A 340 -10.74 10.82 -0.56
N ALA A 341 -10.68 11.75 -1.51
CA ALA A 341 -10.79 11.44 -2.94
C ALA A 341 -9.66 10.51 -3.43
N TYR A 342 -8.42 10.69 -2.93
CA TYR A 342 -7.32 9.78 -3.25
C TYR A 342 -7.49 8.40 -2.60
N ALA A 343 -7.98 8.33 -1.36
CA ALA A 343 -8.29 7.07 -0.69
C ALA A 343 -9.36 6.28 -1.44
N ASP A 344 -10.46 6.95 -1.82
CA ASP A 344 -11.53 6.35 -2.62
C ASP A 344 -11.05 5.90 -3.99
N SER A 345 -10.20 6.70 -4.64
CA SER A 345 -9.57 6.31 -5.92
C SER A 345 -8.68 5.08 -5.76
N ALA A 346 -7.93 4.97 -4.65
CA ALA A 346 -7.09 3.81 -4.38
C ALA A 346 -7.93 2.55 -4.15
N ILE A 347 -9.03 2.66 -3.41
CA ILE A 347 -9.98 1.57 -3.15
C ILE A 347 -10.69 1.16 -4.45
N LEU A 348 -11.11 2.13 -5.27
CA LEU A 348 -11.77 1.85 -6.55
C LEU A 348 -10.83 1.13 -7.52
N LEU A 349 -9.58 1.58 -7.59
CA LEU A 349 -8.57 1.00 -8.46
C LEU A 349 -8.17 -0.41 -8.02
N ALA A 350 -8.04 -0.64 -6.71
CA ALA A 350 -7.64 -1.92 -6.15
C ALA A 350 -8.45 -2.21 -4.87
N PRO A 351 -9.63 -2.83 -4.98
CA PRO A 351 -10.51 -3.13 -3.84
C PRO A 351 -9.94 -4.10 -2.80
N THR A 352 -8.82 -4.76 -3.10
CA THR A 352 -8.06 -5.61 -2.16
C THR A 352 -6.81 -4.95 -1.60
N TYR A 353 -6.50 -3.73 -2.01
CA TYR A 353 -5.34 -3.00 -1.52
C TYR A 353 -5.64 -2.38 -0.15
N ALA A 354 -5.25 -3.09 0.91
CA ALA A 354 -5.51 -2.70 2.30
C ALA A 354 -5.14 -1.23 2.61
N PRO A 355 -4.01 -0.66 2.14
CA PRO A 355 -3.65 0.72 2.48
C PRO A 355 -4.63 1.81 2.02
N GLY A 356 -5.46 1.56 1.00
CA GLY A 356 -6.53 2.50 0.63
C GLY A 356 -7.60 2.62 1.72
N TYR A 357 -8.01 1.48 2.29
CA TYR A 357 -8.93 1.43 3.43
C TYR A 357 -8.30 1.99 4.70
N ILE A 358 -7.01 1.73 4.95
CA ILE A 358 -6.30 2.32 6.09
C ILE A 358 -6.38 3.85 6.02
N LEU A 359 -6.04 4.43 4.86
CA LEU A 359 -6.06 5.88 4.68
C LEU A 359 -7.47 6.48 4.91
N ARG A 360 -8.52 5.89 4.33
CA ARG A 360 -9.90 6.39 4.55
C ARG A 360 -10.35 6.19 6.00
N GLY A 361 -9.94 5.09 6.63
CA GLY A 361 -10.19 4.83 8.04
C GLY A 361 -9.53 5.86 8.96
N GLU A 362 -8.29 6.26 8.66
CA GLU A 362 -7.59 7.33 9.37
C GLU A 362 -8.30 8.68 9.22
N LEU A 363 -8.73 9.03 8.00
CA LEU A 363 -9.51 10.23 7.75
C LEU A 363 -10.83 10.23 8.52
N GLY A 364 -11.54 9.11 8.55
CA GLY A 364 -12.74 8.93 9.37
C GLY A 364 -12.46 9.03 10.86
N TYR A 365 -11.34 8.46 11.33
CA TYR A 365 -10.91 8.50 12.72
C TYR A 365 -10.63 9.94 13.18
N TYR A 366 -9.84 10.70 12.41
CA TYR A 366 -9.53 12.10 12.73
C TYR A 366 -10.71 13.04 12.49
N GLY A 367 -11.61 12.71 11.55
CA GLY A 367 -12.85 13.43 11.28
C GLY A 367 -13.96 13.19 12.31
N GLY A 368 -13.74 12.35 13.33
CA GLY A 368 -14.72 12.07 14.38
C GLY A 368 -15.83 11.10 13.96
N ALA A 369 -15.59 10.27 12.94
CA ALA A 369 -16.47 9.23 12.45
C ALA A 369 -15.91 7.82 12.79
N PRO A 370 -15.94 7.40 14.06
CA PRO A 370 -15.34 6.14 14.52
C PRO A 370 -16.00 4.91 13.88
N ASP A 371 -17.27 4.98 13.48
CA ASP A 371 -17.98 3.88 12.81
C ASP A 371 -17.41 3.60 11.40
N ILE A 372 -17.05 4.66 10.68
CA ILE A 372 -16.41 4.55 9.35
C ILE A 372 -15.00 3.99 9.52
N ALA A 373 -14.23 4.55 10.46
CA ALA A 373 -12.89 4.08 10.79
C ALA A 373 -12.89 2.59 11.16
N LEU A 374 -13.83 2.16 12.01
CA LEU A 374 -13.97 0.77 12.41
C LEU A 374 -14.16 -0.15 11.21
N LYS A 375 -15.10 0.20 10.32
CA LYS A 375 -15.41 -0.58 9.12
C LYS A 375 -14.22 -0.69 8.19
N ASP A 376 -13.52 0.42 7.94
CA ASP A 376 -12.40 0.45 7.01
C ASP A 376 -11.15 -0.25 7.59
N PHE A 377 -10.85 -0.07 8.88
CA PHE A 377 -9.78 -0.83 9.53
C PHE A 377 -10.08 -2.33 9.60
N GLN A 378 -11.33 -2.71 9.86
CA GLN A 378 -11.76 -4.12 9.76
C GLN A 378 -11.52 -4.65 8.35
N LYS A 379 -11.92 -3.91 7.32
CA LYS A 379 -11.71 -4.32 5.94
C LYS A 379 -10.22 -4.44 5.59
N ALA A 380 -9.40 -3.49 6.01
CA ALA A 380 -7.94 -3.53 5.81
C ALA A 380 -7.31 -4.78 6.48
N LEU A 381 -7.78 -5.14 7.67
CA LEU A 381 -7.30 -6.32 8.41
C LEU A 381 -7.88 -7.64 7.90
N GLU A 382 -9.06 -7.64 7.27
CA GLU A 382 -9.55 -8.80 6.51
C GLU A 382 -8.65 -9.07 5.30
N LEU A 383 -8.23 -8.02 4.60
CA LEU A 383 -7.39 -8.09 3.41
C LEU A 383 -5.94 -8.47 3.76
N ASN A 384 -5.37 -7.83 4.79
CA ASN A 384 -4.04 -8.15 5.31
C ASN A 384 -4.07 -8.19 6.85
N PRO A 385 -4.25 -9.39 7.44
CA PRO A 385 -4.35 -9.57 8.90
C PRO A 385 -3.09 -9.20 9.69
N ARG A 386 -1.96 -9.02 9.00
CA ARG A 386 -0.65 -8.71 9.61
C ARG A 386 -0.18 -7.29 9.30
N HIS A 387 -1.00 -6.47 8.65
CA HIS A 387 -0.61 -5.12 8.26
C HIS A 387 -0.29 -4.28 9.51
N PRO A 388 0.97 -3.85 9.72
CA PRO A 388 1.38 -3.27 11.00
C PRO A 388 0.64 -1.97 11.35
N LYS A 389 0.44 -1.10 10.34
CA LYS A 389 -0.27 0.18 10.50
C LYS A 389 -1.76 -0.01 10.81
N ALA A 390 -2.50 -0.81 10.05
CA ALA A 390 -3.89 -1.14 10.34
C ALA A 390 -4.10 -1.73 11.75
N LEU A 391 -3.20 -2.60 12.21
CA LEU A 391 -3.24 -3.15 13.57
C LEU A 391 -3.05 -2.03 14.61
N TYR A 392 -2.12 -1.10 14.36
CA TYR A 392 -1.91 0.06 15.22
C TYR A 392 -3.13 0.99 15.25
N ASP A 393 -3.67 1.37 14.10
CA ASP A 393 -4.79 2.31 14.01
C ASP A 393 -6.08 1.73 14.61
N MET A 394 -6.33 0.43 14.41
CA MET A 394 -7.39 -0.29 15.12
C MET A 394 -7.17 -0.27 16.64
N GLY A 395 -5.92 -0.45 17.09
CA GLY A 395 -5.54 -0.31 18.49
C GLY A 395 -5.84 1.10 19.04
N CYS A 396 -5.55 2.16 18.27
CA CYS A 396 -5.85 3.54 18.62
C CYS A 396 -7.36 3.80 18.72
N LEU A 397 -8.15 3.33 17.75
CA LEU A 397 -9.61 3.41 17.76
C LEU A 397 -10.21 2.71 19.00
N LEU A 398 -9.71 1.53 19.31
CA LEU A 398 -10.16 0.75 20.48
C LEU A 398 -9.75 1.40 21.80
N LEU A 399 -8.57 2.02 21.86
CA LEU A 399 -8.08 2.70 23.05
C LEU A 399 -8.88 3.97 23.34
N TYR A 400 -9.07 4.83 22.33
CA TYR A 400 -9.54 6.19 22.55
C TYR A 400 -11.06 6.36 22.42
N ASP A 401 -11.70 5.67 21.47
CA ASP A 401 -13.13 5.87 21.17
C ASP A 401 -13.98 4.75 21.76
N LEU A 402 -13.61 3.50 21.51
CA LEU A 402 -14.38 2.34 21.97
C LEU A 402 -14.02 1.90 23.39
N LYS A 403 -12.92 2.42 23.96
CA LYS A 403 -12.41 2.15 25.31
C LYS A 403 -12.32 0.66 25.66
N ASN A 404 -12.04 -0.18 24.66
CA ASN A 404 -11.87 -1.62 24.83
C ASN A 404 -10.38 -1.95 24.99
N TYR A 405 -9.86 -1.70 26.19
CA TYR A 405 -8.42 -1.82 26.49
C TYR A 405 -7.84 -3.23 26.29
N PRO A 406 -8.52 -4.34 26.68
CA PRO A 406 -8.01 -5.68 26.42
C PRO A 406 -7.84 -5.98 24.93
N LEU A 407 -8.80 -5.57 24.10
CA LEU A 407 -8.70 -5.76 22.65
C LEU A 407 -7.69 -4.79 22.02
N ALA A 408 -7.63 -3.54 22.47
CA ALA A 408 -6.59 -2.60 22.03
C ALA A 408 -5.18 -3.16 22.31
N ARG A 409 -4.99 -3.84 23.46
CA ARG A 409 -3.70 -4.46 23.82
C ARG A 409 -3.30 -5.53 22.82
N SER A 410 -4.22 -6.42 22.46
CA SER A 410 -3.91 -7.50 21.52
C SER A 410 -3.54 -6.97 20.14
N TYR A 411 -4.22 -5.90 19.68
CA TYR A 411 -3.90 -5.21 18.43
C TYR A 411 -2.53 -4.51 18.46
N PHE A 412 -2.20 -3.77 19.53
CA PHE A 412 -0.88 -3.15 19.63
C PHE A 412 0.26 -4.19 19.75
N GLU A 413 0.06 -5.28 20.49
CA GLU A 413 1.04 -6.37 20.56
C GLU A 413 1.20 -7.07 19.21
N ALA A 414 0.12 -7.21 18.44
CA ALA A 414 0.20 -7.71 17.07
C ALA A 414 0.94 -6.71 16.15
N ALA A 415 0.72 -5.40 16.30
CA ALA A 415 1.44 -4.37 15.56
C ALA A 415 2.95 -4.43 15.86
N ASP A 416 3.35 -4.57 17.14
CA ASP A 416 4.77 -4.73 17.55
C ASP A 416 5.40 -5.97 16.90
N ARG A 417 4.69 -7.11 16.94
CA ARG A 417 5.17 -8.38 16.33
C ARG A 417 5.35 -8.28 14.82
N ASN A 418 4.53 -7.46 14.16
CA ASN A 418 4.64 -7.22 12.72
C ASN A 418 5.52 -6.00 12.39
N GLY A 419 6.25 -5.45 13.37
CA GLY A 419 7.28 -4.44 13.16
C GLY A 419 6.77 -3.02 12.96
N PHE A 420 5.60 -2.68 13.50
CA PHE A 420 5.17 -1.29 13.54
C PHE A 420 6.10 -0.47 14.45
N ASP A 421 6.67 0.61 13.92
CA ASP A 421 7.61 1.48 14.62
C ASP A 421 7.23 2.96 14.40
N GLY A 422 6.13 3.38 15.03
CA GLY A 422 5.68 4.76 15.03
C GLY A 422 6.18 5.53 16.26
N PRO A 423 6.41 6.85 16.17
CA PRO A 423 6.97 7.65 17.27
C PRO A 423 6.10 7.61 18.55
N PHE A 424 4.78 7.53 18.39
CA PHE A 424 3.82 7.48 19.49
C PHE A 424 3.43 6.05 19.90
N PHE A 425 3.91 5.02 19.19
CA PHE A 425 3.53 3.63 19.40
C PHE A 425 3.73 3.18 20.85
N ARG A 426 4.94 3.44 21.37
CA ARG A 426 5.34 3.02 22.72
C ARG A 426 4.52 3.72 23.80
N TYR A 427 4.14 4.97 23.58
CA TYR A 427 3.22 5.69 24.46
C TYR A 427 1.82 5.06 24.45
N ASN A 428 1.21 4.86 23.27
CA ASN A 428 -0.13 4.27 23.17
C ASN A 428 -0.19 2.85 23.75
N LEU A 429 0.83 2.02 23.49
CA LEU A 429 0.94 0.69 24.10
C LEU A 429 1.07 0.78 25.63
N ALA A 430 1.86 1.71 26.16
CA ALA A 430 2.00 1.89 27.60
C ALA A 430 0.69 2.29 28.26
N VAL A 431 -0.03 3.23 27.66
CA VAL A 431 -1.37 3.63 28.12
C VAL A 431 -2.31 2.42 28.15
N THR A 432 -2.38 1.66 27.07
CA THR A 432 -3.25 0.48 27.00
C THR A 432 -2.88 -0.57 28.04
N ARG A 433 -1.58 -0.77 28.29
CA ARG A 433 -1.10 -1.67 29.35
C ARG A 433 -1.51 -1.20 30.74
N MET A 434 -1.39 0.09 31.06
CA MET A 434 -1.92 0.63 32.31
C MET A 434 -3.42 0.39 32.47
N GLN A 435 -4.20 0.65 31.41
CA GLN A 435 -5.66 0.51 31.45
C GLN A 435 -6.12 -0.97 31.51
N SER A 436 -5.32 -1.89 30.96
CA SER A 436 -5.56 -3.34 31.03
C SER A 436 -4.95 -4.02 32.27
N GLY A 437 -4.32 -3.26 33.18
CA GLY A 437 -3.83 -3.77 34.47
C GLY A 437 -2.40 -4.30 34.48
N ASP A 438 -1.55 -3.85 33.55
CA ASP A 438 -0.12 -4.22 33.42
C ASP A 438 0.79 -2.98 33.52
N PRO A 439 0.93 -2.36 34.71
CA PRO A 439 1.69 -1.14 34.88
C PRO A 439 3.21 -1.35 34.73
N GLU A 440 3.75 -2.53 35.06
CA GLU A 440 5.15 -2.88 34.83
C GLU A 440 5.47 -2.96 33.33
N GLY A 441 4.61 -3.62 32.55
CA GLY A 441 4.71 -3.63 31.10
C GLY A 441 4.54 -2.25 30.47
N ALA A 442 3.77 -1.36 31.10
CA ALA A 442 3.67 0.04 30.69
C ALA A 442 5.00 0.78 30.89
N ILE A 443 5.64 0.65 32.05
CA ILE A 443 6.96 1.24 32.32
C ILE A 443 7.98 0.77 31.27
N ALA A 444 8.02 -0.54 30.98
CA ALA A 444 8.93 -1.09 29.98
C ALA A 444 8.71 -0.52 28.57
N SER A 445 7.44 -0.24 28.19
CA SER A 445 7.13 0.43 26.93
C SER A 445 7.58 1.90 26.94
N LEU A 446 7.29 2.64 28.02
CA LEU A 446 7.67 4.05 28.14
C LEU A 446 9.19 4.25 28.12
N SER A 447 9.97 3.33 28.70
CA SER A 447 11.44 3.37 28.65
C SER A 447 12.04 3.19 27.25
N ARG A 448 11.22 2.89 26.24
CA ARG A 448 11.62 2.78 24.83
C ARG A 448 11.04 3.90 23.97
N ILE A 449 10.50 4.95 24.57
CA ILE A 449 10.02 6.14 23.86
C ILE A 449 11.21 6.90 23.25
N PRO A 450 11.06 7.49 22.06
CA PRO A 450 12.11 8.33 21.47
C PRO A 450 12.51 9.51 22.38
N PRO A 451 13.81 9.89 22.43
CA PRO A 451 14.30 10.94 23.35
C PRO A 451 13.54 12.27 23.26
N PHE A 452 13.09 12.65 22.07
CA PHE A 452 12.35 13.91 21.86
C PHE A 452 10.96 13.95 22.50
N LEU A 453 10.39 12.80 22.86
CA LEU A 453 9.12 12.68 23.56
C LEU A 453 9.28 12.51 25.07
N GLU A 454 10.49 12.22 25.58
CA GLU A 454 10.70 11.92 26.99
C GLU A 454 10.21 13.07 27.88
N ASP A 455 10.52 14.31 27.53
CA ASP A 455 10.13 15.50 28.30
C ASP A 455 8.68 15.94 28.05
N HIS A 456 7.95 15.30 27.14
CA HIS A 456 6.58 15.70 26.82
C HIS A 456 5.66 15.51 28.04
N PRO A 457 4.82 16.51 28.43
CA PRO A 457 3.99 16.42 29.63
C PRO A 457 3.09 15.18 29.68
N SER A 458 2.55 14.73 28.55
CA SER A 458 1.75 13.49 28.50
C SER A 458 2.58 12.23 28.80
N VAL A 459 3.85 12.18 28.36
CA VAL A 459 4.75 11.05 28.60
C VAL A 459 5.18 11.03 30.06
N GLN A 460 5.54 12.18 30.62
CA GLN A 460 5.84 12.34 32.05
C GLN A 460 4.64 11.94 32.92
N TRP A 461 3.42 12.32 32.52
CA TRP A 461 2.20 11.87 33.20
C TRP A 461 1.99 10.35 33.11
N ALA A 462 2.23 9.74 31.95
CA ALA A 462 2.13 8.31 31.78
C ALA A 462 3.16 7.56 32.65
N PHE A 463 4.40 8.03 32.73
CA PHE A 463 5.41 7.48 33.64
C PHE A 463 4.96 7.59 35.11
N ALA A 464 4.54 8.79 35.54
CA ALA A 464 4.06 9.01 36.89
C ALA A 464 2.91 8.05 37.26
N THR A 465 1.93 7.91 36.37
CA THR A 465 0.77 7.02 36.56
C THR A 465 1.18 5.55 36.63
N ALA A 466 2.07 5.10 35.72
CA ALA A 466 2.55 3.72 35.71
C ALA A 466 3.35 3.38 36.98
N TYR A 467 4.20 4.30 37.43
CA TYR A 467 4.96 4.16 38.68
C TYR A 467 4.06 4.17 39.92
N LEU A 468 3.03 5.03 39.97
CA LEU A 468 2.02 5.00 41.02
C LEU A 468 1.33 3.65 41.08
N LEU A 469 0.80 3.15 39.96
CA LEU A 469 0.14 1.84 39.87
C LEU A 469 1.04 0.67 40.29
N SER A 470 2.35 0.80 40.05
CA SER A 470 3.37 -0.17 40.48
C SER A 470 3.92 0.07 41.90
N GLN A 471 3.36 1.05 42.64
CA GLN A 471 3.80 1.48 43.98
C GLN A 471 5.29 1.90 44.06
N LYS A 472 5.87 2.37 42.96
CA LYS A 472 7.25 2.87 42.86
C LYS A 472 7.26 4.37 43.10
N THR A 473 7.05 4.74 44.35
CA THR A 473 6.70 6.09 44.78
C THR A 473 7.74 7.17 44.44
N ASP A 474 9.03 6.91 44.67
CA ASP A 474 10.08 7.90 44.39
C ASP A 474 10.21 8.20 42.89
N SER A 475 10.07 7.18 42.04
CA SER A 475 10.04 7.34 40.60
C SER A 475 8.80 8.11 40.15
N ALA A 476 7.63 7.83 40.74
CA ALA A 476 6.42 8.61 40.45
C ALA A 476 6.61 10.10 40.76
N LEU A 477 7.16 10.44 41.93
CA LEU A 477 7.44 11.84 42.32
C LEU A 477 8.44 12.52 41.37
N ALA A 478 9.45 11.78 40.89
CA ALA A 478 10.42 12.32 39.93
C ALA A 478 9.75 12.76 38.61
N HIS A 479 8.77 11.99 38.13
CA HIS A 479 8.03 12.30 36.90
C HIS A 479 6.85 13.28 37.10
N LEU A 480 6.31 13.40 38.32
CA LEU A 480 5.30 14.42 38.63
C LEU A 480 5.89 15.83 38.77
N ARG A 481 7.14 15.95 39.24
CA ARG A 481 7.83 17.23 39.44
C ARG A 481 7.90 18.13 38.20
N PRO A 482 8.35 17.68 37.02
CA PRO A 482 8.38 18.54 35.83
C PRO A 482 6.99 19.04 35.41
N LEU A 483 5.94 18.27 35.70
CA LEU A 483 4.56 18.65 35.38
C LEU A 483 4.05 19.83 36.22
N GLU A 484 4.63 20.09 37.39
CA GLU A 484 4.22 21.23 38.21
C GLU A 484 4.46 22.56 37.49
N GLN A 485 5.47 22.67 36.63
CA GLN A 485 5.74 23.91 35.91
C GLN A 485 4.71 24.20 34.80
N VAL A 486 4.10 23.15 34.24
CA VAL A 486 3.24 23.24 33.06
C VAL A 486 1.75 23.07 33.41
N ARG A 487 1.45 22.31 34.47
CA ARG A 487 0.08 21.91 34.89
C ARG A 487 -0.18 22.25 36.37
N HIS A 488 0.44 23.28 36.95
CA HIS A 488 0.25 23.62 38.38
C HIS A 488 -1.21 23.80 38.79
N SER A 489 -2.06 24.26 37.86
CA SER A 489 -3.50 24.51 38.07
C SER A 489 -4.37 23.28 37.82
N ASP A 490 -3.79 22.12 37.51
CA ASP A 490 -4.51 20.89 37.24
C ASP A 490 -4.83 20.12 38.54
N PRO A 491 -6.12 19.94 38.90
CA PRO A 491 -6.52 19.16 40.08
C PRO A 491 -5.98 17.74 40.07
N ALA A 492 -5.97 17.09 38.90
CA ALA A 492 -5.58 15.70 38.76
C ALA A 492 -4.08 15.51 39.09
N LEU A 493 -3.24 16.49 38.72
CA LEU A 493 -1.83 16.51 39.08
C LEU A 493 -1.66 16.58 40.60
N GLN A 494 -2.39 17.49 41.26
CA GLN A 494 -2.32 17.63 42.71
C GLN A 494 -2.79 16.35 43.42
N ASN A 495 -3.86 15.71 42.94
CA ASN A 495 -4.32 14.44 43.51
C ASN A 495 -3.29 13.32 43.36
N ASN A 496 -2.71 13.12 42.17
CA ASN A 496 -1.69 12.10 41.95
C ASN A 496 -0.41 12.37 42.77
N TYR A 497 -0.04 13.63 42.97
CA TYR A 497 1.04 14.02 43.88
C TYR A 497 0.70 13.68 45.35
N GLY A 498 -0.54 13.93 45.78
CA GLY A 498 -1.03 13.55 47.09
C GLY A 498 -0.92 12.04 47.34
N ILE A 499 -1.34 11.22 46.37
CA ILE A 499 -1.21 9.75 46.45
C ILE A 499 0.25 9.33 46.54
N ALA A 500 1.13 9.92 45.73
CA ALA A 500 2.56 9.61 45.80
C ALA A 500 3.13 9.91 47.19
N LEU A 501 2.82 11.08 47.75
CA LEU A 501 3.29 11.45 49.09
C LEU A 501 2.73 10.54 50.19
N GLU A 502 1.45 10.16 50.06
CA GLU A 502 0.82 9.25 51.00
C GLU A 502 1.46 7.86 50.98
N LEU A 503 1.71 7.29 49.80
CA LEU A 503 2.42 6.01 49.65
C LEU A 503 3.86 6.07 50.19
N ARG A 504 4.45 7.27 50.27
CA ARG A 504 5.75 7.51 50.90
C ARG A 504 5.66 7.64 52.43
N GLY A 505 4.46 7.72 53.00
CA GLY A 505 4.20 7.96 54.42
C GLY A 505 4.13 9.43 54.83
N ASP A 506 4.14 10.35 53.86
CA ASP A 506 4.12 11.80 54.09
C ASP A 506 2.67 12.35 54.11
N THR A 507 1.94 11.94 55.14
CA THR A 507 0.50 12.19 55.29
C THR A 507 0.13 13.68 55.31
N GLU A 508 0.97 14.51 55.93
CA GLU A 508 0.71 15.94 56.07
C GLU A 508 0.73 16.64 54.70
N HIS A 509 1.79 16.44 53.92
CA HIS A 509 1.88 17.03 52.58
C HIS A 509 0.90 16.37 51.61
N ALA A 510 0.58 15.09 51.77
CA ALA A 510 -0.47 14.43 51.00
C ALA A 510 -1.83 15.12 51.16
N LEU A 511 -2.24 15.41 52.41
CA LEU A 511 -3.47 16.14 52.69
C LEU A 511 -3.47 17.55 52.08
N GLN A 512 -2.34 18.27 52.16
CA GLN A 512 -2.21 19.58 51.53
C GLN A 512 -2.43 19.50 50.00
N ARG A 513 -1.86 18.49 49.34
CA ARG A 513 -2.04 18.28 47.91
C ARG A 513 -3.47 17.93 47.53
N TYR A 514 -4.14 17.06 48.28
CA TYR A 514 -5.56 16.77 48.04
C TYR A 514 -6.46 17.99 48.21
N TRP A 515 -6.25 18.80 49.26
CA TRP A 515 -7.00 20.04 49.43
C TRP A 515 -6.73 21.06 48.32
N ASN A 516 -5.49 21.12 47.82
CA ASN A 516 -5.17 21.92 46.64
C ASN A 516 -5.90 21.42 45.39
N ALA A 517 -6.00 20.11 45.18
CA ALA A 517 -6.78 19.53 44.07
C ALA A 517 -8.25 19.97 44.13
N VAL A 518 -8.89 19.83 45.31
CA VAL A 518 -10.28 20.26 45.55
C VAL A 518 -10.47 21.76 45.27
N ARG A 519 -9.52 22.61 45.69
CA ARG A 519 -9.58 24.06 45.48
C ARG A 519 -9.44 24.46 44.01
N LEU A 520 -8.66 23.70 43.24
CA LEU A 520 -8.42 23.97 41.82
C LEU A 520 -9.53 23.43 40.91
N ALA A 521 -10.45 22.61 41.43
CA ALA A 521 -11.53 22.03 40.66
C ALA A 521 -12.43 23.14 40.05
N PRO A 522 -12.74 23.10 38.73
CA PRO A 522 -13.51 24.14 38.05
C PRO A 522 -14.93 24.35 38.56
N ASP A 523 -15.56 23.30 39.11
CA ASP A 523 -16.89 23.37 39.72
C ASP A 523 -16.82 22.90 41.18
N PRO A 524 -17.06 23.77 42.18
CA PRO A 524 -17.10 23.41 43.60
C PRO A 524 -18.18 22.38 43.95
N ARG A 525 -19.24 22.24 43.12
CA ARG A 525 -20.30 21.24 43.28
C ARG A 525 -19.92 19.88 42.67
N GLN A 526 -18.88 19.84 41.84
CA GLN A 526 -18.19 18.66 41.34
C GLN A 526 -16.71 18.68 41.79
N ALA A 527 -16.46 19.14 43.02
CA ALA A 527 -15.14 19.05 43.63
C ALA A 527 -14.57 17.65 43.35
N ASP A 528 -13.31 17.60 42.91
CA ASP A 528 -12.67 16.38 42.43
C ASP A 528 -13.00 15.20 43.36
N SER A 529 -13.93 14.35 42.89
CA SER A 529 -14.58 13.35 43.73
C SER A 529 -13.56 12.33 44.22
N ILE A 530 -12.48 12.15 43.45
CA ILE A 530 -11.34 11.32 43.77
C ILE A 530 -10.54 11.95 44.91
N ALA A 531 -10.19 13.24 44.81
CA ALA A 531 -9.46 13.94 45.86
C ALA A 531 -10.24 14.01 47.19
N LEU A 532 -11.55 14.26 47.15
CA LEU A 532 -12.40 14.22 48.35
C LEU A 532 -12.48 12.81 48.95
N SER A 533 -12.62 11.77 48.10
CA SER A 533 -12.59 10.37 48.54
C SER A 533 -11.26 10.04 49.22
N ASN A 534 -10.15 10.53 48.67
CA ASN A 534 -8.81 10.37 49.23
C ASN A 534 -8.65 11.03 50.59
N ILE A 535 -9.14 12.26 50.77
CA ILE A 535 -9.12 12.95 52.08
C ILE A 535 -9.89 12.14 53.11
N GLN A 536 -11.15 11.76 52.81
CA GLN A 536 -11.99 11.00 53.74
C GLN A 536 -11.36 9.67 54.13
N ARG A 537 -10.82 8.95 53.14
CA ARG A 537 -10.14 7.67 53.33
C ARG A 537 -8.88 7.80 54.18
N LEU A 538 -8.04 8.80 53.88
CA LEU A 538 -6.78 9.03 54.60
C LEU A 538 -7.05 9.41 56.05
N LEU A 539 -8.04 10.29 56.30
CA LEU A 539 -8.47 10.65 57.66
C LEU A 539 -9.07 9.45 58.43
N ALA A 540 -9.68 8.50 57.73
CA ALA A 540 -10.16 7.25 58.31
C ALA A 540 -9.06 6.18 58.52
N GLY A 541 -7.80 6.49 58.19
CA GLY A 541 -6.67 5.57 58.33
C GLY A 541 -6.72 4.35 57.39
N LYS A 542 -7.45 4.44 56.27
CA LYS A 542 -7.59 3.34 55.31
C LYS A 542 -6.58 3.47 54.16
N PRO A 543 -5.92 2.40 53.70
CA PRO A 543 -5.00 2.47 52.56
C PRO A 543 -5.75 2.64 51.22
N PRO A 544 -5.13 3.26 50.20
CA PRO A 544 -5.74 3.47 48.88
C PRO A 544 -5.72 2.18 48.04
N THR A 545 -6.65 1.27 48.31
CA THR A 545 -6.68 -0.07 47.67
C THR A 545 -8.08 -0.40 47.12
N PRO A 546 -8.23 -0.78 45.83
CA PRO A 546 -7.19 -0.79 44.79
C PRO A 546 -6.82 0.64 44.36
N LEU A 547 -5.52 0.89 44.15
CA LEU A 547 -4.98 2.24 43.91
C LEU A 547 -5.62 2.95 42.71
N ARG A 548 -6.04 2.20 41.69
CA ARG A 548 -6.67 2.72 40.47
C ARG A 548 -7.94 3.54 40.73
N ASN A 549 -8.63 3.31 41.85
CA ASN A 549 -9.84 4.07 42.21
C ASN A 549 -9.52 5.46 42.81
N TYR A 550 -8.25 5.72 43.11
CA TYR A 550 -7.79 6.86 43.91
C TYR A 550 -6.80 7.76 43.16
N ILE A 551 -6.38 7.36 41.96
CA ILE A 551 -5.51 8.14 41.08
C ILE A 551 -6.28 8.55 39.83
N HIS A 552 -5.92 9.69 39.25
CA HIS A 552 -6.38 10.03 37.92
C HIS A 552 -5.53 9.26 36.92
N THR A 553 -6.14 8.24 36.33
CA THR A 553 -5.58 7.53 35.17
C THR A 553 -6.06 8.12 33.85
N GLU A 554 -6.84 9.20 33.90
CA GLU A 554 -7.36 9.83 32.69
C GLU A 554 -6.19 10.24 31.79
N LEU A 555 -6.34 9.84 30.53
CA LEU A 555 -5.41 10.08 29.45
C LEU A 555 -5.25 11.58 29.27
N PRO A 556 -4.04 12.15 29.47
CA PRO A 556 -3.75 13.42 28.83
C PRO A 556 -3.95 13.22 27.33
N LEU A 557 -4.58 14.20 26.68
CA LEU A 557 -4.80 14.38 25.24
C LEU A 557 -4.09 13.35 24.34
N ARG A 558 -4.82 12.78 23.35
CA ARG A 558 -4.22 12.00 22.26
C ARG A 558 -2.94 12.72 21.83
N LEU A 559 -1.78 12.08 21.96
CA LEU A 559 -0.53 12.68 21.45
C LEU A 559 -0.66 12.99 19.96
N GLU A 560 -1.51 12.23 19.25
CA GLU A 560 -1.86 12.47 17.85
C GLU A 560 -2.75 13.71 17.63
N GLY A 561 -3.62 14.05 18.59
CA GLY A 561 -4.48 15.24 18.55
C GLY A 561 -3.80 16.52 19.02
N VAL A 562 -2.63 16.39 19.69
CA VAL A 562 -1.59 17.41 19.65
C VAL A 562 -0.94 17.27 18.27
N ILE A 563 -1.62 17.77 17.23
CA ILE A 563 -0.96 18.09 15.98
C ILE A 563 0.20 18.96 16.39
N LEU A 564 1.40 18.40 16.41
CA LEU A 564 2.63 19.16 16.48
C LEU A 564 2.43 20.28 15.46
N PRO A 565 2.37 21.56 15.87
CA PRO A 565 2.22 22.63 14.90
C PRO A 565 3.28 22.40 13.81
N ARG A 566 2.98 22.71 12.54
CA ARG A 566 3.89 22.47 11.38
C ARG A 566 5.37 22.75 11.70
N THR A 567 5.64 23.71 12.59
CA THR A 567 6.96 24.00 13.16
C THR A 567 7.60 22.84 13.92
N THR A 568 6.91 22.17 14.85
CA THR A 568 7.47 21.08 15.67
C THR A 568 7.60 19.76 14.91
N ARG A 569 6.83 19.54 13.82
CA ARG A 569 7.09 18.46 12.85
C ARG A 569 8.35 18.72 12.00
N ARG A 570 8.68 19.99 11.72
CA ARG A 570 9.88 20.40 10.96
C ARG A 570 11.16 20.41 11.78
N THR A 571 11.08 20.51 13.11
CA THR A 571 12.24 20.48 14.01
C THR A 571 12.61 19.08 14.49
N LEU A 572 11.67 18.13 14.43
CA LEU A 572 11.92 16.69 14.59
C LEU A 572 12.45 16.10 13.27
#